data_AF-A0A4Q4Z723-F1
#
_entry.id   AF-A0A4Q4Z723-F1
#
_cell.length_a   1.000
_cell.length_b   1.000
_cell.length_c   1.000
_cell.angle_alpha   90.00
_cell.angle_beta   90.00
_cell.angle_gamma   90.00
#
_symmetry.space_group_name_H-M   'P 1'
#
loop_
_entity.id
_entity.type
_entity.pdbx_description
1 polymer ?
#
loop_
_entity_poly.entity_id
_entity_poly.type
_entity_poly.pdbx_seq_one_letter_code
_entity_poly.pdbx_strand_id
1 'polypeptide(L)'
;MGLITGILGLPLVPVRGTIWVADQVLQQAEEDYYDPGRIRDQLELVERQRQDGTITEDEAAAWEEELIERLMTGQERRRERDSS
;
A
#
# COMPACT_ATOMS: atom_id res chain seq x y z
N MET A 1 25.68 31.79 -0.65
CA MET A 1 26.04 30.65 0.21
C MET A 1 24.77 30.07 0.82
N GLY A 2 24.36 28.88 0.35
CA GLY A 2 23.58 27.88 1.10
C GLY A 2 22.14 28.18 1.51
N LEU A 3 21.17 27.78 0.67
CA LEU A 3 19.83 27.38 1.10
C LEU A 3 19.85 25.88 1.40
N ILE A 4 20.15 25.45 2.62
CA ILE A 4 19.78 24.07 3.01
C ILE A 4 19.50 23.99 4.51
N THR A 5 18.26 23.57 4.81
CA THR A 5 17.87 22.64 5.89
C THR A 5 18.03 23.09 7.35
N GLY A 6 17.39 24.20 7.69
CA GLY A 6 16.99 24.51 9.06
C GLY A 6 15.75 23.75 9.54
N ILE A 7 15.79 22.41 9.51
CA ILE A 7 14.93 21.52 10.33
C ILE A 7 15.93 20.75 11.22
N LEU A 8 16.61 21.34 12.20
CA LEU A 8 16.10 21.85 13.47
C LEU A 8 14.97 20.99 14.06
N GLY A 9 15.35 19.99 14.86
CA GLY A 9 14.79 19.95 16.21
C GLY A 9 13.93 18.77 16.65
N LEU A 10 13.88 17.64 15.95
CA LEU A 10 13.24 16.42 16.51
C LEU A 10 14.20 15.22 16.41
N PRO A 11 14.77 14.71 17.52
CA PRO A 11 15.37 13.39 17.51
C PRO A 11 14.20 12.42 17.36
N LEU A 12 14.11 11.72 16.23
CA LEU A 12 12.97 10.88 15.88
C LEU A 12 11.71 11.71 15.58
N VAL A 13 11.69 12.41 14.43
CA VAL A 13 10.49 12.27 13.58
C VAL A 13 10.45 10.78 13.36
N PRO A 14 9.61 10.00 14.05
CA PRO A 14 9.65 8.59 13.73
C PRO A 14 9.30 8.60 12.26
N VAL A 15 10.10 7.90 11.48
CA VAL A 15 9.62 7.39 10.22
C VAL A 15 8.47 6.47 10.65
N ARG A 16 7.31 7.03 11.01
CA ARG A 16 6.16 6.34 11.61
C ARG A 16 5.57 5.38 10.58
N GLY A 17 6.02 5.42 9.33
CA GLY A 17 5.79 4.38 8.32
C GLY A 17 6.69 3.14 8.44
N THR A 18 7.69 3.08 9.33
CA THR A 18 8.67 1.96 9.33
C THR A 18 8.44 0.84 10.34
N ILE A 19 7.49 0.94 11.28
CA ILE A 19 7.34 -0.08 12.34
C ILE A 19 6.08 -0.96 12.25
N TRP A 20 5.03 -0.64 11.46
CA TRP A 20 3.77 -1.38 11.69
C TRP A 20 3.18 -2.33 10.63
N VAL A 21 3.20 -2.14 9.31
CA VAL A 21 2.62 -3.22 8.45
C VAL A 21 3.67 -4.21 7.98
N ALA A 22 4.39 -4.77 8.94
CA ALA A 22 5.20 -5.95 8.73
C ALA A 22 4.36 -7.24 8.62
N ASP A 23 3.02 -7.18 8.68
CA ASP A 23 2.20 -8.40 8.87
C ASP A 23 0.78 -8.41 8.26
N GLN A 24 0.27 -7.34 7.62
CA GLN A 24 -1.14 -7.34 7.22
C GLN A 24 -1.35 -8.10 5.90
N VAL A 25 -1.56 -9.41 6.07
CA VAL A 25 -1.89 -10.45 5.09
C VAL A 25 -0.66 -11.13 4.49
N LEU A 26 0.06 -11.83 5.38
CA LEU A 26 0.41 -13.24 5.26
C LEU A 26 0.20 -13.84 3.86
N GLN A 27 1.29 -14.30 3.26
CA GLN A 27 1.35 -15.07 2.01
C GLN A 27 0.56 -16.39 2.12
N GLN A 28 -0.77 -16.35 2.17
CA GLN A 28 -1.60 -17.49 1.82
C GLN A 28 -1.80 -17.41 0.30
N ALA A 29 -1.39 -18.48 -0.40
CA ALA A 29 -1.61 -18.80 -1.81
C ALA A 29 -1.54 -17.64 -2.84
N GLU A 30 -0.77 -17.80 -3.92
CA GLU A 30 -0.76 -16.84 -5.04
C GLU A 30 -2.17 -16.44 -5.52
N GLU A 31 -3.15 -17.34 -5.37
CA GLU A 31 -4.55 -17.11 -5.69
C GLU A 31 -5.20 -16.02 -4.82
N ASP A 32 -4.94 -16.00 -3.51
CA ASP A 32 -5.49 -14.96 -2.61
C ASP A 32 -4.77 -13.62 -2.79
N TYR A 33 -3.47 -13.66 -3.12
CA TYR A 33 -2.69 -12.45 -3.37
C TYR A 33 -3.23 -11.64 -4.55
N TYR A 34 -3.66 -12.32 -5.62
CA TYR A 34 -4.30 -11.71 -6.79
C TYR A 34 -5.84 -11.71 -6.72
N ASP A 35 -6.43 -12.09 -5.58
CA ASP A 35 -7.87 -12.10 -5.43
C ASP A 35 -8.43 -10.66 -5.41
N PRO A 36 -9.36 -10.31 -6.31
CA PRO A 36 -9.90 -8.96 -6.38
C PRO A 36 -10.71 -8.56 -5.15
N GLY A 37 -11.27 -9.51 -4.40
CA GLY A 37 -11.98 -9.22 -3.14
C GLY A 37 -11.01 -8.76 -2.06
N ARG A 38 -9.92 -9.51 -1.86
CA ARG A 38 -8.85 -9.17 -0.90
C ARG A 38 -8.22 -7.81 -1.20
N ILE A 39 -7.94 -7.54 -2.47
CA ILE A 39 -7.32 -6.27 -2.88
C ILE A 39 -8.24 -5.08 -2.60
N ARG A 40 -9.57 -5.24 -2.79
CA ARG A 40 -10.55 -4.20 -2.45
C ARG A 40 -10.61 -3.93 -0.95
N ASP A 41 -10.61 -4.98 -0.13
CA ASP A 41 -10.57 -4.83 1.34
C ASP A 41 -9.32 -4.07 1.80
N GLN A 42 -8.18 -4.31 1.13
CA GLN A 42 -6.93 -3.62 1.41
C GLN A 42 -6.99 -2.14 0.99
N LEU A 43 -7.57 -1.81 -0.17
CA LEU A 43 -7.80 -0.42 -0.58
C LEU A 43 -8.67 0.35 0.42
N GLU A 44 -9.75 -0.28 0.94
CA GLU A 44 -10.58 0.34 1.99
C GLU A 44 -9.81 0.54 3.31
N LEU A 45 -8.85 -0.33 3.63
CA LEU A 45 -7.97 -0.14 4.78
C LEU A 45 -7.02 1.05 4.59
N VAL A 46 -6.44 1.21 3.40
CA VAL A 46 -5.61 2.38 3.06
C VAL A 46 -6.41 3.67 3.21
N GLU A 47 -7.62 3.71 2.66
CA GLU A 47 -8.50 4.89 2.77
C GLU A 47 -8.82 5.25 4.22
N ARG A 48 -9.13 4.25 5.06
CA ARG A 48 -9.38 4.49 6.50
C ARG A 48 -8.15 5.04 7.20
N GLN A 49 -6.97 4.49 6.93
CA GLN A 49 -5.71 4.96 7.52
C GLN A 49 -5.32 6.36 7.05
N ARG A 50 -5.71 6.74 5.82
CA ARG A 50 -5.56 8.10 5.32
C ARG A 50 -6.50 9.06 6.04
N GLN A 51 -7.76 8.67 6.19
CA GLN A 51 -8.79 9.48 6.86
C GLN A 51 -8.52 9.68 8.36
N ASP A 52 -8.00 8.66 9.04
CA ASP A 52 -7.63 8.75 10.46
C ASP A 52 -6.26 9.42 10.69
N GLY A 53 -5.52 9.72 9.61
CA GLY A 53 -4.21 10.36 9.65
C GLY A 53 -3.08 9.44 10.13
N THR A 54 -3.29 8.12 10.14
CA THR A 54 -2.26 7.12 10.46
C THR A 54 -1.16 7.09 9.40
N ILE A 55 -1.50 7.37 8.13
CA ILE A 55 -0.57 7.47 7.02
C ILE A 55 -0.66 8.82 6.32
N THR A 56 0.42 9.22 5.68
CA THR A 56 0.47 10.44 4.85
C THR A 56 -0.21 10.22 3.49
N GLU A 57 -0.59 11.31 2.81
CA GLU A 57 -1.15 11.24 1.45
C GLU A 57 -0.18 10.56 0.46
N ASP A 58 1.12 10.84 0.56
CA ASP A 58 2.13 10.22 -0.31
C ASP A 58 2.26 8.70 -0.05
N GLU A 59 2.19 8.27 1.22
CA GLU A 59 2.18 6.84 1.58
C GLU A 59 0.90 6.15 1.09
N ALA A 60 -0.26 6.78 1.27
CA ALA A 60 -1.53 6.25 0.78
C ALA A 60 -1.52 6.08 -0.74
N ALA A 61 -1.07 7.09 -1.48
CA ALA A 61 -0.99 7.05 -2.94
C ALA A 61 -0.09 5.92 -3.46
N ALA A 62 1.09 5.75 -2.84
CA ALA A 62 2.00 4.66 -3.21
C ALA A 62 1.38 3.27 -2.98
N TRP A 63 0.63 3.10 -1.88
CA TRP A 63 -0.02 1.83 -1.57
C TRP A 63 -1.22 1.54 -2.46
N GLU A 64 -2.02 2.56 -2.78
CA GLU A 64 -3.12 2.42 -3.73
C GLU A 64 -2.61 2.01 -5.12
N GLU A 65 -1.51 2.60 -5.59
CA GLU A 65 -0.89 2.26 -6.88
C GLU A 65 -0.47 0.78 -6.94
N GLU A 66 0.22 0.28 -5.93
CA GLU A 66 0.64 -1.13 -5.84
C GLU A 66 -0.56 -2.09 -5.85
N LEU A 67 -1.59 -1.79 -5.04
CA LEU A 67 -2.80 -2.61 -4.95
C LEU A 67 -3.56 -2.63 -6.28
N ILE A 68 -3.65 -1.49 -6.98
CA ILE A 68 -4.28 -1.38 -8.29
C ILE A 68 -3.49 -2.18 -9.33
N GLU A 69 -2.16 -2.08 -9.36
CA GLU A 69 -1.32 -2.87 -10.27
C GLU A 69 -1.54 -4.37 -10.07
N ARG A 70 -1.61 -4.80 -8.80
CA ARG A 70 -1.90 -6.19 -8.46
C ARG A 70 -3.28 -6.63 -8.95
N LEU A 71 -4.29 -5.78 -8.80
CA LEU A 71 -5.64 -6.04 -9.29
C LEU A 71 -5.66 -6.23 -10.82
N MET A 72 -4.95 -5.37 -11.55
CA MET A 72 -4.83 -5.48 -13.01
C MET A 72 -4.15 -6.78 -13.42
N THR A 73 -3.06 -7.14 -12.75
CA THR A 73 -2.31 -8.39 -13.00
C THR A 73 -3.18 -9.62 -12.75
N GLY A 74 -3.96 -9.64 -11.68
CA GLY A 74 -4.89 -10.73 -11.37
C GLY A 74 -5.99 -10.89 -12.42
N GLN A 75 -6.50 -9.77 -12.95
CA GLN A 75 -7.50 -9.77 -14.00
C GLN A 75 -6.94 -10.29 -15.34
N GLU A 76 -5.73 -9.90 -15.72
CA GLU A 76 -5.08 -10.36 -16.95
C GLU A 76 -4.90 -11.87 -16.95
N ARG A 77 -4.36 -12.43 -15.86
CA ARG A 77 -4.20 -13.89 -15.70
C ARG A 77 -5.51 -14.67 -15.73
N ARG A 78 -6.62 -14.06 -15.31
CA ARG A 78 -7.95 -14.69 -15.38
C ARG A 78 -8.44 -14.76 -16.83
N ARG A 79 -8.29 -13.67 -17.60
CA ARG A 79 -8.67 -13.62 -19.02
C ARG A 79 -7.89 -14.63 -19.87
N GLU A 80 -6.60 -14.81 -19.59
CA GLU A 80 -5.77 -15.81 -20.29
C GLU A 80 -6.24 -17.25 -20.03
N ARG A 81 -6.59 -17.57 -18.79
CA ARG A 81 -7.14 -18.89 -18.42
C ARG A 81 -8.48 -19.17 -19.08
N ASP A 82 -9.37 -18.19 -19.14
CA ASP A 82 -10.70 -18.33 -19.75
C ASP A 82 -10.65 -18.48 -21.28
N SER A 83 -9.50 -18.19 -21.91
CA SER A 83 -9.30 -18.24 -23.36
C SER A 83 -8.62 -19.54 -23.85
N SER A 84 -8.28 -20.48 -22.95
CA SER A 84 -7.65 -21.78 -23.28
C SER A 84 -8.63 -22.95 -23.33
#